data_AF-A0A9P7G0F5-F1
#
_entry.id   AF-A0A9P7G0F5-F1
#
_cell.length_a   1.000
_cell.length_b   1.000
_cell.length_c   1.000
_cell.angle_alpha   90.00
_cell.angle_beta   90.00
_cell.angle_gamma   90.00
#
_symmetry.space_group_name_H-M   'P 1'
#
loop_
_entity.id
_entity.type
_entity.pdbx_description
1 polymer ?
#
loop_
_entity_poly.entity_id
_entity_poly.type
_entity_poly.pdbx_seq_one_letter_code
_entity_poly.pdbx_strand_id
1 'polypeptide(L)'
;MTTSHQVWFQDPLQVLESQLANPSFNNKIDYAPKKVTKGGKRQYKNLMSGKWAWAQADAIAQDPDCHGVMFAPVILGSDKTTVSVATGQNNFYPLCTAYPEDLDDGSKAQHRSHQHTNTLLQGCLLAELWDVYGIVSDLVVCNADILVMPQHIKLDILPQPFTKSFPCANIHELLVPDLLHQIIKGTFKDHIVDWVMLYIKTTYMKQRADKILADIDRRIALVPPFPGLHHFSKGHGFKQWTGSDSKGLMKVYLPAIAGHVPDQMVQAVVALIKFCYLVCHNIIDDNTISAIEEALLRFHTHHEIFRKVGVRPNGFLLPCQHSLKHYVHFIKLFGAPNGLCSSITENKHIKVVKQPYRCSNKYKPLGQMLLTNQCLNKLAAARVNFTALGMLEGAGLPDFLLDGNPGPPPPPPLLMPPLAMPNDNEQQEMGAVDDPKSQVEIMLAKCYVRKVPKDIYNLARHLNLPWLPELTQRYLHDIIHPDTPMPGTQVTTAHLPHISGMTRIYMSAAFMQRTHADDLPGFTGLNVAH
;
A
#
# COMPACT_ATOMS: atom_id res chain seq x y z
N MET A 1 18.21 39.03 5.89
CA MET A 1 16.91 38.79 6.56
C MET A 1 16.88 37.33 6.99
N THR A 2 16.95 37.05 8.28
CA THR A 2 16.90 35.70 8.85
C THR A 2 15.45 35.33 9.12
N THR A 3 14.81 34.69 8.15
CA THR A 3 13.45 34.16 8.32
C THR A 3 13.51 32.95 9.26
N SER A 4 12.87 33.03 10.42
CA SER A 4 12.79 31.90 11.35
C SER A 4 11.74 30.90 10.84
N HIS A 5 12.13 29.64 10.71
CA HIS A 5 11.25 28.53 10.31
C HIS A 5 11.03 27.59 11.49
N GLN A 6 9.77 27.25 11.77
CA GLN A 6 9.43 26.23 12.76
C GLN A 6 9.51 24.85 12.10
N VAL A 7 10.46 24.03 12.54
CA VAL A 7 10.60 22.64 12.12
C VAL A 7 9.98 21.75 13.19
N TRP A 8 8.97 20.98 12.80
CA TRP A 8 8.35 19.96 13.65
C TRP A 8 8.96 18.61 13.26
N PHE A 9 9.74 18.03 14.17
CA PHE A 9 10.43 16.76 13.95
C PHE A 9 9.93 15.73 14.95
N GLN A 10 9.78 14.49 14.49
CA GLN A 10 9.56 13.33 15.33
C GLN A 10 10.57 12.27 14.91
N ASP A 11 11.20 11.63 15.89
CA ASP A 11 12.18 10.58 15.62
C ASP A 11 11.50 9.40 14.90
N PRO A 12 11.88 9.10 13.65
CA PRO A 12 11.29 8.01 12.88
C PRO A 12 11.41 6.65 13.58
N LEU A 13 12.49 6.42 14.34
CA LEU A 13 12.68 5.19 15.09
C LEU A 13 11.62 5.06 16.19
N GLN A 14 11.44 6.10 17.00
CA GLN A 14 10.39 6.13 18.02
C GLN A 14 8.99 5.93 17.43
N VAL A 15 8.71 6.48 16.24
CA VAL A 15 7.43 6.28 15.56
C VAL A 15 7.24 4.81 15.19
N LEU A 16 8.26 4.16 14.63
CA LEU A 16 8.21 2.75 14.27
C LEU A 16 8.08 1.85 15.51
N GLU A 17 8.87 2.10 16.55
CA GLU A 17 8.79 1.39 17.83
C GLU A 17 7.40 1.53 18.45
N SER A 18 6.85 2.75 18.48
CA SER A 18 5.50 3.01 18.99
C SER A 18 4.41 2.32 18.17
N GLN A 19 4.59 2.18 16.86
CA GLN A 19 3.68 1.44 16.00
C GLN A 19 3.74 -0.06 16.27
N LEU A 20 4.95 -0.62 16.42
CA LEU A 20 5.15 -2.04 16.68
C LEU A 20 4.70 -2.45 18.09
N ALA A 21 4.92 -1.59 19.09
CA ALA A 21 4.49 -1.82 20.48
C ALA A 21 2.96 -1.71 20.67
N ASN A 22 2.20 -1.31 19.64
CA ASN A 22 0.76 -1.16 19.76
C ASN A 22 0.06 -2.54 19.79
N PRO A 23 -0.58 -2.93 20.91
CA PRO A 23 -1.17 -4.27 21.05
C PRO A 23 -2.29 -4.57 20.05
N SER A 24 -2.89 -3.54 19.44
CA SER A 24 -3.96 -3.73 18.43
C SER A 24 -3.47 -4.40 17.14
N PHE A 25 -2.14 -4.44 16.91
CA PHE A 25 -1.50 -5.16 15.81
C PHE A 25 -1.09 -6.59 16.17
N ASN A 26 -1.24 -7.01 17.43
CA ASN A 26 -0.95 -8.38 17.83
C ASN A 26 -1.77 -9.36 16.96
N ASN A 27 -1.11 -10.41 16.46
CA ASN A 27 -1.67 -11.39 15.51
C ASN A 27 -2.16 -10.83 14.15
N LYS A 28 -1.86 -9.56 13.82
CA LYS A 28 -2.23 -8.92 12.54
C LYS A 28 -1.04 -8.62 11.63
N ILE A 29 0.18 -8.89 12.09
CA ILE A 29 1.41 -8.73 11.32
C ILE A 29 2.14 -10.05 11.16
N ASP A 30 2.78 -10.21 10.01
CA ASP A 30 3.73 -11.30 9.80
C ASP A 30 5.10 -10.83 10.27
N TYR A 31 5.61 -11.45 11.33
CA TYR A 31 6.94 -11.14 11.90
C TYR A 31 8.11 -11.65 11.02
N ALA A 32 7.80 -12.41 9.97
CA ALA A 32 8.80 -13.01 9.10
C ALA A 32 8.32 -13.16 7.66
N PRO A 33 9.24 -13.05 6.68
CA PRO A 33 8.90 -13.34 5.30
C PRO A 33 8.49 -14.80 5.11
N LYS A 34 7.52 -15.02 4.24
CA LYS A 34 6.96 -16.34 3.94
C LYS A 34 6.77 -16.58 2.45
N LYS A 35 6.80 -17.83 2.03
CA LYS A 35 6.42 -18.27 0.68
C LYS A 35 5.15 -19.10 0.85
N VAL A 36 4.05 -18.62 0.29
CA VAL A 36 2.76 -19.32 0.38
C VAL A 36 2.51 -20.06 -0.92
N THR A 37 2.14 -21.33 -0.83
CA THR A 37 1.77 -22.17 -1.97
C THR A 37 0.43 -22.84 -1.72
N LYS A 38 -0.46 -22.84 -2.70
CA LYS A 38 -1.76 -23.54 -2.64
C LYS A 38 -1.90 -24.39 -3.90
N GLY A 39 -2.15 -25.69 -3.75
CA GLY A 39 -2.21 -26.63 -4.88
C GLY A 39 -0.94 -26.64 -5.75
N GLY A 40 0.24 -26.49 -5.14
CA GLY A 40 1.53 -26.44 -5.84
C GLY A 40 1.83 -25.11 -6.56
N LYS A 41 0.93 -24.13 -6.54
CA LYS A 41 1.13 -22.81 -7.17
C LYS A 41 1.54 -21.76 -6.16
N ARG A 42 2.39 -20.81 -6.58
CA ARG A 42 2.84 -19.71 -5.73
C ARG A 42 1.71 -18.70 -5.53
N GLN A 43 1.53 -18.23 -4.30
CA GLN A 43 0.62 -17.14 -3.96
C GLN A 43 1.39 -15.93 -3.39
N TYR A 44 1.02 -14.75 -3.87
CA TYR A 44 1.47 -13.44 -3.41
C TYR A 44 0.30 -12.76 -2.71
N LYS A 45 0.48 -12.40 -1.42
CA LYS A 45 -0.57 -11.83 -0.54
C LYS A 45 -0.18 -10.46 -0.04
N ASN A 46 0.70 -10.37 0.95
CA ASN A 46 1.18 -9.12 1.53
C ASN A 46 2.69 -8.93 1.28
N LEU A 47 3.26 -7.82 1.78
CA LEU A 47 4.68 -7.50 1.67
C LEU A 47 5.60 -8.66 2.04
N MET A 48 5.29 -9.32 3.16
CA MET A 48 6.09 -10.42 3.70
C MET A 48 6.00 -11.70 2.85
N SER A 49 5.02 -11.82 1.96
CA SER A 49 4.94 -12.92 0.99
C SER A 49 5.78 -12.69 -0.29
N GLY A 50 6.28 -11.47 -0.48
CA GLY A 50 7.05 -11.03 -1.63
C GLY A 50 8.50 -11.52 -1.62
N LYS A 51 9.12 -11.59 -2.80
CA LYS A 51 10.53 -11.99 -2.93
C LYS A 51 11.51 -10.99 -2.31
N TRP A 52 11.17 -9.70 -2.31
CA TRP A 52 12.06 -8.66 -1.80
C TRP A 52 12.24 -8.77 -0.27
N ALA A 53 11.13 -8.87 0.49
CA ALA A 53 11.20 -9.03 1.94
C ALA A 53 11.99 -10.29 2.34
N TRP A 54 11.84 -11.38 1.57
CA TRP A 54 12.62 -12.59 1.75
C TRP A 54 14.12 -12.37 1.52
N ALA A 55 14.49 -11.67 0.44
CA ALA A 55 15.89 -11.38 0.14
C ALA A 55 16.53 -10.47 1.20
N GLN A 56 15.79 -9.48 1.71
CA GLN A 56 16.25 -8.62 2.80
C GLN A 56 16.51 -9.44 4.08
N ALA A 57 15.59 -10.33 4.46
CA ALA A 57 15.80 -11.19 5.62
C ALA A 57 16.99 -12.15 5.45
N ASP A 58 17.17 -12.74 4.26
CA ASP A 58 18.33 -13.60 3.96
C ASP A 58 19.66 -12.80 4.01
N ALA A 59 19.66 -11.51 3.68
CA ALA A 59 20.82 -10.63 3.80
C ALA A 59 21.11 -10.24 5.26
N ILE A 60 20.09 -9.81 6.01
CA ILE A 60 20.19 -9.46 7.43
C ILE A 60 20.70 -10.65 8.26
N ALA A 61 20.23 -11.86 7.98
CA ALA A 61 20.65 -13.05 8.70
C ALA A 61 22.15 -13.42 8.56
N GLN A 62 22.86 -12.81 7.60
CA GLN A 62 24.31 -13.01 7.45
C GLN A 62 25.11 -12.27 8.51
N ASP A 63 24.55 -11.21 9.09
CA ASP A 63 25.17 -10.42 10.14
C ASP A 63 24.88 -11.04 11.52
N PRO A 64 25.90 -11.50 12.27
CA PRO A 64 25.75 -12.01 13.63
C PRO A 64 25.08 -11.04 14.60
N ASP A 65 25.31 -9.74 14.44
CA ASP A 65 24.76 -8.73 15.34
C ASP A 65 23.26 -8.52 15.11
N CYS A 66 22.75 -8.95 13.96
CA CYS A 66 21.34 -8.94 13.60
C CYS A 66 20.63 -10.25 13.99
N HIS A 67 21.25 -11.16 14.74
CA HIS A 67 20.60 -12.41 15.12
C HIS A 67 19.49 -12.19 16.15
N GLY A 68 18.28 -12.63 15.81
CA GLY A 68 17.09 -12.47 16.64
C GLY A 68 16.29 -11.20 16.36
N VAL A 69 16.77 -10.34 15.45
CA VAL A 69 16.06 -9.12 15.07
C VAL A 69 14.90 -9.41 14.10
N MET A 70 13.86 -8.59 14.19
CA MET A 70 12.76 -8.61 13.22
C MET A 70 13.06 -7.63 12.08
N PHE A 71 12.84 -8.07 10.84
CA PHE A 71 12.86 -7.17 9.69
C PHE A 71 11.57 -6.32 9.64
N ALA A 72 11.71 -5.00 9.80
CA ALA A 72 10.62 -4.03 9.71
C ALA A 72 10.79 -3.15 8.45
N PRO A 73 10.14 -3.50 7.32
CA PRO A 73 10.32 -2.77 6.07
C PRO A 73 9.63 -1.40 6.08
N VAL A 74 10.31 -0.40 5.52
CA VAL A 74 9.73 0.90 5.15
C VAL A 74 9.64 0.98 3.63
N ILE A 75 8.43 1.12 3.10
CA ILE A 75 8.17 1.24 1.65
C ILE A 75 7.53 2.58 1.33
N LEU A 76 7.70 3.02 0.08
CA LEU A 76 7.23 4.32 -0.40
C LEU A 76 6.27 4.11 -1.57
N GLY A 77 5.06 4.63 -1.45
CA GLY A 77 4.14 4.72 -2.59
C GLY A 77 4.52 5.92 -3.46
N SER A 78 4.68 5.71 -4.76
CA SER A 78 4.84 6.83 -5.70
C SER A 78 3.47 7.44 -6.00
N ASP A 79 3.16 8.57 -5.37
CA ASP A 79 2.00 9.37 -5.77
C ASP A 79 2.34 10.22 -7.01
N LYS A 80 1.33 10.36 -7.88
CA LYS A 80 1.24 11.22 -9.08
C LYS A 80 2.58 11.69 -9.69
N THR A 81 2.94 11.11 -10.82
CA THR A 81 4.19 11.29 -11.60
C THR A 81 4.41 12.69 -12.21
N THR A 82 3.74 13.73 -11.73
CA THR A 82 4.05 15.12 -12.08
C THR A 82 4.66 15.76 -10.85
N VAL A 83 5.98 16.01 -10.88
CA VAL A 83 6.72 16.59 -9.76
C VAL A 83 6.33 18.07 -9.60
N SER A 84 5.17 18.31 -9.00
CA SER A 84 4.55 19.61 -8.72
C SER A 84 4.21 20.49 -9.94
N VAL A 85 3.18 21.33 -9.78
CA VAL A 85 2.70 22.30 -10.78
C VAL A 85 3.74 23.42 -11.06
N ALA A 86 4.82 23.49 -10.27
CA ALA A 86 5.81 24.57 -10.34
C ALA A 86 6.94 24.34 -11.36
N THR A 87 6.98 23.21 -12.07
CA THR A 87 8.21 22.73 -12.75
C THR A 87 8.06 22.25 -14.20
N GLY A 88 6.99 22.64 -14.90
CA GLY A 88 6.95 22.51 -16.38
C GLY A 88 6.48 21.19 -16.97
N GLN A 89 5.72 20.35 -16.24
CA GLN A 89 5.05 19.16 -16.79
C GLN A 89 5.98 18.06 -17.36
N ASN A 90 7.22 17.92 -16.86
CA ASN A 90 8.08 16.80 -17.23
C ASN A 90 7.48 15.47 -16.73
N ASN A 91 7.40 14.48 -17.63
CA ASN A 91 6.74 13.20 -17.43
C ASN A 91 7.75 12.05 -17.50
N PHE A 92 8.27 11.60 -16.36
CA PHE A 92 9.17 10.43 -16.27
C PHE A 92 8.63 9.38 -15.30
N TYR A 93 9.12 8.14 -15.40
CA TYR A 93 8.82 7.08 -14.44
C TYR A 93 10.04 6.82 -13.55
N PRO A 94 9.97 7.06 -12.21
CA PRO A 94 11.14 7.12 -11.34
C PRO A 94 11.84 5.77 -11.11
N LEU A 95 11.19 4.68 -11.48
CA LEU A 95 11.62 3.31 -11.19
C LEU A 95 12.44 2.66 -12.30
N CYS A 96 12.48 3.27 -13.49
CA CYS A 96 13.21 2.71 -14.63
C CYS A 96 14.02 3.76 -15.40
N THR A 97 14.89 3.28 -16.28
CA THR A 97 15.77 4.11 -17.12
C THR A 97 15.11 4.57 -18.42
N ALA A 98 13.80 4.37 -18.59
CA ALA A 98 13.10 4.83 -19.79
C ALA A 98 13.13 6.36 -19.89
N TYR A 99 13.42 6.84 -21.08
CA TYR A 99 13.36 8.27 -21.40
C TYR A 99 11.89 8.73 -21.47
N PRO A 100 11.59 9.99 -21.10
CA PRO A 100 10.25 10.58 -21.24
C PRO A 100 9.67 10.41 -22.65
N GLU A 101 10.51 10.47 -23.68
CA GLU A 101 10.13 10.37 -25.09
C GLU A 101 10.00 8.92 -25.60
N ASP A 102 10.39 7.92 -24.80
CA ASP A 102 10.40 6.50 -25.18
C ASP A 102 9.78 5.59 -24.11
N LEU A 103 8.72 6.09 -23.46
CA LEU A 103 7.99 5.30 -22.46
C LEU A 103 7.20 4.13 -23.08
N ASP A 104 6.89 4.18 -24.39
CA ASP A 104 6.02 3.22 -25.08
C ASP A 104 6.71 1.89 -25.42
N ASP A 105 7.92 1.92 -25.98
CA ASP A 105 8.69 0.71 -26.28
C ASP A 105 9.18 0.12 -24.96
N GLY A 106 10.04 0.87 -24.27
CA GLY A 106 10.61 0.55 -22.95
C GLY A 106 11.03 -0.91 -22.73
N SER A 107 11.25 -1.67 -23.81
CA SER A 107 11.91 -2.98 -23.85
C SER A 107 13.37 -2.87 -23.41
N LYS A 108 13.93 -1.67 -23.51
CA LYS A 108 15.27 -1.27 -23.03
C LYS A 108 15.26 -0.65 -21.63
N ALA A 109 14.09 -0.43 -21.03
CA ALA A 109 13.97 0.22 -19.74
C ALA A 109 14.39 -0.76 -18.62
N GLN A 110 15.53 -0.49 -18.00
CA GLN A 110 16.01 -1.25 -16.85
C GLN A 110 15.58 -0.59 -15.56
N HIS A 111 15.59 -1.33 -14.45
CA HIS A 111 15.40 -0.71 -13.13
C HIS A 111 16.56 0.24 -12.82
N ARG A 112 16.25 1.40 -12.25
CA ARG A 112 17.29 2.31 -11.77
C ARG A 112 18.06 1.64 -10.63
N SER A 113 19.32 2.01 -10.48
CA SER A 113 20.20 1.52 -9.42
C SER A 113 21.07 2.66 -8.89
N HIS A 114 21.69 2.46 -7.73
CA HIS A 114 22.66 3.42 -7.24
C HIS A 114 23.81 3.63 -8.23
N GLN A 115 24.25 2.57 -8.93
CA GLN A 115 25.29 2.68 -9.95
C GLN A 115 24.84 3.61 -11.09
N HIS A 116 23.64 3.39 -11.63
CA HIS A 116 23.08 4.24 -12.69
C HIS A 116 22.99 5.71 -12.23
N THR A 117 22.41 5.95 -11.06
CA THR A 117 22.29 7.30 -10.49
C THR A 117 23.66 7.96 -10.30
N ASN A 118 24.67 7.24 -9.78
CA ASN A 118 26.02 7.79 -9.63
C ASN A 118 26.65 8.12 -10.98
N THR A 119 26.46 7.27 -12.01
CA THR A 119 26.99 7.53 -13.36
C THR A 119 26.37 8.79 -13.96
N LEU A 120 25.05 8.99 -13.79
CA LEU A 120 24.38 10.21 -14.25
C LEU A 120 24.92 11.44 -13.53
N LEU A 121 25.10 11.37 -12.21
CA LEU A 121 25.63 12.48 -11.42
C LEU A 121 27.08 12.85 -11.80
N GLN A 122 27.86 11.91 -12.32
CA GLN A 122 29.22 12.15 -12.80
C GLN A 122 29.25 12.74 -14.22
N GLY A 123 28.26 12.38 -15.06
CA GLY A 123 28.30 12.66 -16.50
C GLY A 123 27.34 13.73 -17.02
N CYS A 124 26.26 14.02 -16.29
CA CYS A 124 25.19 14.91 -16.77
C CYS A 124 25.23 16.28 -16.07
N LEU A 125 24.75 17.31 -16.77
CA LEU A 125 24.51 18.63 -16.18
C LEU A 125 23.28 18.58 -15.25
N LEU A 126 23.19 19.50 -14.29
CA LEU A 126 22.05 19.56 -13.34
C LEU A 126 20.69 19.67 -14.05
N ALA A 127 20.63 20.50 -15.10
CA ALA A 127 19.42 20.64 -15.91
C ALA A 127 19.05 19.33 -16.60
N GLU A 128 20.03 18.59 -17.12
CA GLU A 128 19.81 17.30 -17.80
C GLU A 128 19.35 16.22 -16.81
N LEU A 129 19.93 16.17 -15.60
CA LEU A 129 19.49 15.27 -14.52
C LEU A 129 18.01 15.47 -14.19
N TRP A 130 17.56 16.72 -14.14
CA TRP A 130 16.18 17.06 -13.89
C TRP A 130 15.28 16.79 -15.11
N ASP A 131 15.62 17.32 -16.27
CA ASP A 131 14.75 17.30 -17.46
C ASP A 131 14.59 15.90 -18.04
N VAL A 132 15.66 15.10 -18.03
CA VAL A 132 15.69 13.78 -18.67
C VAL A 132 15.40 12.68 -17.66
N TYR A 133 15.96 12.78 -16.45
CA TYR A 133 15.91 11.70 -15.46
C TYR A 133 15.03 12.02 -14.25
N GLY A 134 14.59 13.26 -14.08
CA GLY A 134 13.76 13.65 -12.94
C GLY A 134 14.51 13.60 -11.60
N ILE A 135 15.83 13.74 -11.64
CA ILE A 135 16.70 13.69 -10.46
C ILE A 135 16.97 15.13 -10.02
N VAL A 136 16.49 15.50 -8.83
CA VAL A 136 16.82 16.79 -8.21
C VAL A 136 18.17 16.67 -7.52
N SER A 137 19.23 17.16 -8.14
CA SER A 137 20.58 17.18 -7.54
C SER A 137 20.63 17.82 -6.16
N ASP A 138 19.81 18.84 -5.93
CA ASP A 138 19.84 19.65 -4.71
C ASP A 138 19.21 18.92 -3.49
N LEU A 139 18.41 17.88 -3.73
CA LEU A 139 17.83 16.98 -2.72
C LEU A 139 18.67 15.71 -2.51
N VAL A 140 19.65 15.48 -3.38
CA VAL A 140 20.64 14.43 -3.24
C VAL A 140 21.66 14.98 -2.23
N VAL A 141 21.30 14.93 -0.94
CA VAL A 141 22.10 15.51 0.15
C VAL A 141 23.49 14.91 0.14
N CYS A 142 24.50 15.77 -0.01
CA CYS A 142 25.89 15.42 0.25
C CYS A 142 25.99 14.90 1.68
N ASN A 143 26.32 13.62 1.86
CA ASN A 143 26.88 13.09 3.11
C ASN A 143 28.29 13.69 3.28
N ALA A 144 28.34 14.99 3.49
CA ALA A 144 29.48 15.67 4.04
C ALA A 144 28.99 16.23 5.36
N ASP A 145 29.61 15.80 6.44
CA ASP A 145 29.52 16.50 7.72
C ASP A 145 29.52 18.01 7.46
N ILE A 146 28.62 18.70 8.14
CA ILE A 146 28.56 20.15 8.22
C ILE A 146 29.87 20.62 8.87
N LEU A 147 30.94 20.70 8.08
CA LEU A 147 32.15 21.42 8.39
C LEU A 147 32.17 22.63 7.45
N VAL A 148 31.55 23.70 7.93
CA VAL A 148 31.76 25.04 7.41
C VAL A 148 33.25 25.33 7.51
N MET A 149 33.97 25.29 6.40
CA MET A 149 35.30 25.89 6.30
C MET A 149 35.34 26.85 5.11
N PRO A 150 35.90 28.05 5.30
CA PRO A 150 35.87 29.09 4.29
C PRO A 150 36.94 28.80 3.22
N GLN A 151 36.51 28.97 1.96
CA GLN A 151 37.34 29.35 0.82
C GLN A 151 38.18 28.24 0.16
N HIS A 152 37.74 27.87 -1.04
CA HIS A 152 38.51 27.26 -2.13
C HIS A 152 39.10 25.84 -1.95
N ILE A 153 38.24 24.83 -1.78
CA ILE A 153 38.54 23.47 -2.26
C ILE A 153 37.28 22.90 -2.94
N LYS A 154 37.38 22.60 -4.25
CA LYS A 154 36.41 21.77 -4.98
C LYS A 154 36.59 20.35 -4.44
N LEU A 155 35.83 19.96 -3.42
CA LEU A 155 35.83 18.59 -2.94
C LEU A 155 34.89 17.78 -3.83
N ASP A 156 35.41 16.72 -4.44
CA ASP A 156 34.71 15.75 -5.30
C ASP A 156 33.67 14.90 -4.52
N ILE A 157 32.78 15.54 -3.75
CA ILE A 157 31.70 14.87 -3.06
C ILE A 157 30.54 14.75 -4.04
N LEU A 158 30.48 13.63 -4.74
CA LEU A 158 29.30 13.29 -5.52
C LEU A 158 28.09 13.24 -4.58
N PRO A 159 27.05 14.06 -4.82
CA PRO A 159 25.84 14.03 -4.02
C PRO A 159 25.27 12.60 -4.09
N GLN A 160 24.85 12.02 -2.96
CA GLN A 160 24.21 10.69 -2.96
C GLN A 160 22.77 10.77 -2.46
N PRO A 161 21.85 9.91 -2.95
CA PRO A 161 20.50 9.87 -2.39
C PRO A 161 20.60 9.68 -0.88
N PHE A 162 19.84 10.43 -0.09
CA PHE A 162 19.99 10.44 1.37
C PHE A 162 19.82 9.05 2.01
N THR A 163 19.15 8.11 1.32
CA THR A 163 18.97 6.73 1.79
C THR A 163 20.09 5.78 1.39
N LYS A 164 21.09 6.21 0.60
CA LYS A 164 22.14 5.30 0.07
C LYS A 164 22.99 4.68 1.18
N SER A 165 23.22 5.41 2.27
CA SER A 165 23.96 4.91 3.45
C SER A 165 23.08 4.12 4.42
N PHE A 166 21.76 4.12 4.24
CA PHE A 166 20.84 3.43 5.15
C PHE A 166 20.76 1.95 4.79
N PRO A 167 21.09 1.03 5.72
CA PRO A 167 20.94 -0.39 5.50
C PRO A 167 19.50 -0.75 5.11
N CYS A 168 19.33 -1.61 4.10
CA CYS A 168 18.03 -2.09 3.63
C CYS A 168 17.06 -0.99 3.13
N ALA A 169 17.56 0.22 2.80
CA ALA A 169 16.74 1.36 2.37
C ALA A 169 17.13 1.92 0.99
N ASN A 170 17.41 1.03 0.03
CA ASN A 170 17.68 1.43 -1.35
C ASN A 170 16.43 2.06 -1.99
N ILE A 171 16.44 3.37 -2.24
CA ILE A 171 15.30 4.10 -2.81
C ILE A 171 14.79 3.53 -4.14
N HIS A 172 15.69 2.91 -4.93
CA HIS A 172 15.32 2.29 -6.20
C HIS A 172 14.57 0.96 -6.02
N GLU A 173 14.58 0.40 -4.81
CA GLU A 173 13.86 -0.80 -4.42
C GLU A 173 12.68 -0.51 -3.49
N LEU A 174 12.61 0.64 -2.83
CA LEU A 174 11.53 0.92 -1.86
C LEU A 174 10.23 1.41 -2.49
N LEU A 175 10.24 1.79 -3.76
CA LEU A 175 9.08 2.35 -4.46
C LEU A 175 8.14 1.23 -4.91
N VAL A 176 6.92 1.21 -4.36
CA VAL A 176 5.87 0.22 -4.65
C VAL A 176 4.83 0.74 -5.63
N PRO A 177 4.14 -0.14 -6.38
CA PRO A 177 3.06 0.25 -7.29
C PRO A 177 1.89 0.87 -6.52
N ASP A 178 1.29 1.91 -7.10
CA ASP A 178 0.18 2.62 -6.49
C ASP A 178 -1.08 2.54 -7.35
N LEU A 179 -2.03 1.70 -6.91
CA LEU A 179 -3.29 1.47 -7.62
C LEU A 179 -4.09 2.75 -7.83
N LEU A 180 -4.14 3.61 -6.80
CA LEU A 180 -5.00 4.78 -6.80
C LEU A 180 -4.52 5.86 -7.77
N HIS A 181 -3.25 6.25 -7.71
CA HIS A 181 -2.70 7.32 -8.53
C HIS A 181 -2.32 6.86 -9.92
N GLN A 182 -1.79 5.64 -10.08
CA GLN A 182 -1.30 5.18 -11.38
C GLN A 182 -2.42 4.63 -12.26
N ILE A 183 -3.28 3.76 -11.71
CA ILE A 183 -4.32 3.09 -12.50
C ILE A 183 -5.62 3.88 -12.47
N ILE A 184 -6.17 4.14 -11.28
CA ILE A 184 -7.53 4.66 -11.14
C ILE A 184 -7.59 6.15 -11.51
N LYS A 185 -6.80 7.00 -10.86
CA LYS A 185 -6.75 8.43 -11.16
C LYS A 185 -5.99 8.70 -12.46
N GLY A 186 -4.79 8.13 -12.61
CA GLY A 186 -3.93 8.37 -13.78
C GLY A 186 -4.47 7.73 -15.05
N THR A 187 -4.32 6.41 -15.19
CA THR A 187 -4.64 5.72 -16.44
C THR A 187 -6.13 5.78 -16.81
N PHE A 188 -7.03 5.52 -15.87
CA PHE A 188 -8.46 5.51 -16.18
C PHE A 188 -9.01 6.94 -16.27
N LYS A 189 -8.97 7.70 -15.17
CA LYS A 189 -9.64 9.01 -15.10
C LYS A 189 -8.91 10.11 -15.90
N ASP A 190 -7.61 10.31 -15.71
CA ASP A 190 -6.86 11.40 -16.34
C ASP A 190 -6.47 11.09 -17.81
N HIS A 191 -6.44 9.82 -18.22
CA HIS A 191 -6.14 9.45 -19.61
C HIS A 191 -7.38 8.95 -20.35
N ILE A 192 -7.91 7.77 -20.02
CA ILE A 192 -8.95 7.12 -20.82
C ILE A 192 -10.24 7.95 -20.90
N VAL A 193 -10.75 8.44 -19.77
CA VAL A 193 -11.98 9.24 -19.76
C VAL A 193 -11.78 10.55 -20.54
N ASP A 194 -10.65 11.23 -20.33
CA ASP A 194 -10.31 12.46 -21.03
C ASP A 194 -10.15 12.23 -22.55
N TRP A 195 -9.58 11.11 -22.97
CA TRP A 195 -9.41 10.75 -24.38
C TRP A 195 -10.72 10.41 -25.07
N VAL A 196 -11.62 9.71 -24.40
CA VAL A 196 -12.97 9.45 -24.90
C VAL A 196 -13.74 10.76 -25.08
N MET A 197 -13.65 11.67 -24.11
CA MET A 197 -14.27 13.00 -24.22
C MET A 197 -13.66 13.80 -25.38
N LEU A 198 -12.33 13.75 -25.53
CA LEU A 198 -11.63 14.44 -26.63
C LEU A 198 -12.07 13.89 -27.98
N TYR A 199 -12.12 12.57 -28.14
CA TYR A 199 -12.60 11.90 -29.35
C TYR A 199 -14.00 12.39 -29.77
N ILE A 200 -14.96 12.42 -28.84
CA ILE A 200 -16.33 12.84 -29.13
C ILE A 200 -16.35 14.30 -29.61
N LYS A 201 -15.59 15.18 -28.94
CA LYS A 201 -15.52 16.61 -29.25
C LYS A 201 -14.82 16.91 -30.58
N THR A 202 -13.84 16.10 -30.98
CA THR A 202 -13.10 16.29 -32.24
C THR A 202 -13.75 15.61 -33.43
N THR A 203 -14.46 14.50 -33.22
CA THR A 203 -15.07 13.71 -34.29
C THR A 203 -16.41 14.27 -34.74
N TYR A 204 -17.20 14.84 -33.83
CA TYR A 204 -18.55 15.31 -34.13
C TYR A 204 -18.65 16.83 -34.05
N MET A 205 -19.53 17.43 -34.86
CA MET A 205 -19.90 18.83 -34.71
C MET A 205 -20.41 19.10 -33.29
N LYS A 206 -20.10 20.28 -32.75
CA LYS A 206 -20.38 20.67 -31.36
C LYS A 206 -21.77 20.25 -30.86
N GLN A 207 -22.83 20.55 -31.61
CA GLN A 207 -24.21 20.20 -31.22
C GLN A 207 -24.43 18.69 -31.06
N ARG A 208 -23.78 17.86 -31.89
CA ARG A 208 -23.87 16.40 -31.80
C ARG A 208 -22.97 15.86 -30.69
N ALA A 209 -21.77 16.42 -30.52
CA ALA A 209 -20.89 16.08 -29.42
C ALA A 209 -21.57 16.35 -28.06
N ASP A 210 -22.19 17.52 -27.89
CA ASP A 210 -22.91 17.90 -26.67
C ASP A 210 -24.09 16.95 -26.40
N LYS A 211 -24.83 16.52 -27.43
CA LYS A 211 -25.90 15.51 -27.29
C LYS A 211 -25.37 14.15 -26.85
N ILE A 212 -24.23 13.70 -27.41
CA ILE A 212 -23.61 12.44 -27.03
C ILE A 212 -23.13 12.48 -25.58
N LEU A 213 -22.43 13.55 -25.19
CA LEU A 213 -21.95 13.73 -23.81
C LEU A 213 -23.12 13.79 -22.82
N ALA A 214 -24.21 14.48 -23.17
CA ALA A 214 -25.42 14.52 -22.36
C ALA A 214 -26.10 13.14 -22.24
N ASP A 215 -26.09 12.30 -23.28
CA ASP A 215 -26.62 10.94 -23.17
C ASP A 215 -25.68 10.03 -22.35
N ILE A 216 -24.36 10.20 -22.43
CA ILE A 216 -23.41 9.53 -21.53
C ILE A 216 -23.73 9.90 -20.07
N ASP A 217 -23.87 11.20 -19.77
CA ASP A 217 -24.27 11.68 -18.44
C ASP A 217 -25.59 11.10 -17.98
N ARG A 218 -26.58 11.09 -18.87
CA ARG A 218 -27.89 10.50 -18.60
C ARG A 218 -27.77 9.01 -18.26
N ARG A 219 -26.99 8.24 -19.02
CA ARG A 219 -26.79 6.80 -18.78
C ARG A 219 -26.12 6.54 -17.43
N ILE A 220 -25.13 7.36 -17.06
CA ILE A 220 -24.47 7.27 -15.75
C ILE A 220 -25.48 7.60 -14.63
N ALA A 221 -26.30 8.64 -14.81
CA ALA A 221 -27.30 9.05 -13.82
C ALA A 221 -28.48 8.05 -13.69
N LEU A 222 -28.77 7.29 -14.74
CA LEU A 222 -29.83 6.26 -14.74
C LEU A 222 -29.44 4.97 -14.01
N VAL A 223 -28.18 4.84 -13.57
CA VAL A 223 -27.74 3.66 -12.84
C VAL A 223 -28.53 3.56 -11.53
N PRO A 224 -29.24 2.45 -11.29
CA PRO A 224 -30.07 2.29 -10.10
C PRO A 224 -29.19 2.33 -8.84
N PRO A 225 -29.69 2.91 -7.73
CA PRO A 225 -28.97 2.88 -6.47
C PRO A 225 -28.69 1.44 -6.04
N PHE A 226 -27.44 1.13 -5.73
CA PHE A 226 -27.02 -0.17 -5.23
C PHE A 226 -26.03 0.02 -4.06
N PRO A 227 -26.10 -0.78 -2.98
CA PRO A 227 -25.15 -0.69 -1.88
C PRO A 227 -23.69 -0.80 -2.36
N GLY A 228 -22.83 0.15 -1.99
CA GLY A 228 -21.42 0.19 -2.43
C GLY A 228 -21.19 0.65 -3.87
N LEU A 229 -22.22 1.21 -4.51
CA LEU A 229 -22.13 1.90 -5.80
C LEU A 229 -22.46 3.38 -5.64
N HIS A 230 -21.52 4.25 -6.03
CA HIS A 230 -21.73 5.68 -5.99
C HIS A 230 -22.77 6.11 -7.04
N HIS A 231 -23.78 6.86 -6.63
CA HIS A 231 -24.81 7.37 -7.52
C HIS A 231 -24.47 8.77 -8.02
N PHE A 232 -24.32 8.92 -9.34
CA PHE A 232 -23.94 10.17 -9.99
C PHE A 232 -25.15 10.89 -10.59
N SER A 233 -25.92 11.60 -9.76
CA SER A 233 -27.15 12.29 -10.19
C SER A 233 -26.95 13.34 -11.30
N LYS A 234 -25.72 13.82 -11.51
CA LYS A 234 -25.34 14.79 -12.56
C LYS A 234 -24.36 14.22 -13.60
N GLY A 235 -24.20 12.89 -13.68
CA GLY A 235 -23.27 12.26 -14.61
C GLY A 235 -21.79 12.52 -14.28
N HIS A 236 -20.93 12.70 -15.28
CA HIS A 236 -19.48 12.90 -15.15
C HIS A 236 -19.06 14.38 -14.97
N GLY A 237 -20.00 15.32 -14.86
CA GLY A 237 -19.75 16.76 -14.84
C GLY A 237 -19.16 17.35 -13.53
N PHE A 238 -18.25 16.66 -12.84
CA PHE A 238 -17.64 17.17 -11.60
C PHE A 238 -16.40 18.04 -11.85
N LYS A 239 -16.36 19.24 -11.24
CA LYS A 239 -15.20 20.16 -11.27
C LYS A 239 -13.96 19.59 -10.55
N GLN A 240 -14.15 18.70 -9.59
CA GLN A 240 -13.05 18.06 -8.85
C GLN A 240 -13.45 16.62 -8.54
N TRP A 241 -12.69 15.67 -9.08
CA TRP A 241 -12.90 14.24 -8.88
C TRP A 241 -12.08 13.73 -7.70
N THR A 242 -12.70 12.99 -6.79
CA THR A 242 -12.01 12.24 -5.75
C THR A 242 -11.60 10.85 -6.25
N GLY A 243 -10.77 10.16 -5.46
CA GLY A 243 -10.44 8.75 -5.73
C GLY A 243 -11.67 7.84 -5.67
N SER A 244 -12.61 8.13 -4.78
CA SER A 244 -13.88 7.39 -4.67
C SER A 244 -14.74 7.61 -5.91
N ASP A 245 -14.88 8.86 -6.37
CA ASP A 245 -15.64 9.17 -7.58
C ASP A 245 -15.06 8.44 -8.81
N SER A 246 -13.73 8.39 -8.92
CA SER A 246 -13.05 7.69 -10.01
C SER A 246 -13.36 6.18 -9.99
N LYS A 247 -13.31 5.54 -8.82
CA LYS A 247 -13.68 4.13 -8.65
C LYS A 247 -15.16 3.87 -8.98
N GLY A 248 -16.04 4.75 -8.51
CA GLY A 248 -17.47 4.68 -8.81
C GLY A 248 -17.74 4.77 -10.31
N LEU A 249 -17.08 5.71 -11.00
CA LEU A 249 -17.22 5.89 -12.44
C LEU A 249 -16.77 4.63 -13.20
N MET A 250 -15.65 4.02 -12.83
CA MET A 250 -15.16 2.79 -13.46
C MET A 250 -16.22 1.68 -13.52
N LYS A 251 -17.03 1.55 -12.46
CA LYS A 251 -18.08 0.52 -12.36
C LYS A 251 -19.22 0.72 -13.36
N VAL A 252 -19.45 1.95 -13.82
CA VAL A 252 -20.62 2.33 -14.64
C VAL A 252 -20.27 2.89 -16.03
N TYR A 253 -18.98 3.11 -16.30
CA TYR A 253 -18.55 3.83 -17.50
C TYR A 253 -18.75 3.05 -18.81
N LEU A 254 -18.53 1.73 -18.79
CA LEU A 254 -18.65 0.87 -19.97
C LEU A 254 -20.02 0.97 -20.68
N PRO A 255 -21.16 0.74 -20.00
CA PRO A 255 -22.47 0.87 -20.64
C PRO A 255 -22.79 2.32 -21.03
N ALA A 256 -22.18 3.31 -20.37
CA ALA A 256 -22.40 4.71 -20.69
C ALA A 256 -21.83 5.10 -22.06
N ILE A 257 -20.64 4.60 -22.42
CA ILE A 257 -19.96 4.95 -23.68
C ILE A 257 -20.32 4.02 -24.86
N ALA A 258 -20.89 2.84 -24.58
CA ALA A 258 -21.21 1.86 -25.61
C ALA A 258 -22.18 2.43 -26.69
N GLY A 259 -21.84 2.23 -27.96
CA GLY A 259 -22.61 2.76 -29.10
C GLY A 259 -22.35 4.24 -29.43
N HIS A 260 -21.58 4.97 -28.60
CA HIS A 260 -21.19 6.36 -28.87
C HIS A 260 -19.75 6.50 -29.36
N VAL A 261 -18.90 5.52 -29.07
CA VAL A 261 -17.50 5.46 -29.47
C VAL A 261 -17.20 4.15 -30.22
N PRO A 262 -16.10 4.07 -30.99
CA PRO A 262 -15.70 2.84 -31.66
C PRO A 262 -15.59 1.67 -30.69
N ASP A 263 -16.02 0.48 -31.11
CA ASP A 263 -15.99 -0.72 -30.27
C ASP A 263 -14.59 -1.00 -29.72
N GLN A 264 -13.55 -0.72 -30.51
CA GLN A 264 -12.16 -0.86 -30.07
C GLN A 264 -11.81 0.03 -28.86
N MET A 265 -12.40 1.23 -28.73
CA MET A 265 -12.24 2.05 -27.52
C MET A 265 -12.89 1.38 -26.32
N VAL A 266 -14.10 0.84 -26.49
CA VAL A 266 -14.79 0.09 -25.43
C VAL A 266 -13.96 -1.12 -25.00
N GLN A 267 -13.39 -1.87 -25.95
CA GLN A 267 -12.50 -2.99 -25.65
C GLN A 267 -11.23 -2.58 -24.90
N ALA A 268 -10.65 -1.41 -25.21
CA ALA A 268 -9.53 -0.86 -24.45
C ALA A 268 -9.94 -0.58 -22.99
N VAL A 269 -11.09 0.06 -22.77
CA VAL A 269 -11.60 0.31 -21.40
C VAL A 269 -11.90 -1.00 -20.66
N VAL A 270 -12.50 -1.99 -21.33
CA VAL A 270 -12.75 -3.33 -20.76
C VAL A 270 -11.44 -3.98 -20.32
N ALA A 271 -10.41 -3.96 -21.18
CA ALA A 271 -9.12 -4.56 -20.87
C ALA A 271 -8.44 -3.87 -19.68
N LEU A 272 -8.50 -2.54 -19.60
CA LEU A 272 -7.98 -1.77 -18.47
C LEU A 272 -8.73 -2.08 -17.17
N ILE A 273 -10.06 -2.13 -17.19
CA ILE A 273 -10.87 -2.45 -16.01
C ILE A 273 -10.57 -3.88 -15.55
N LYS A 274 -10.43 -4.84 -16.47
CA LYS A 274 -10.00 -6.21 -16.16
C LYS A 274 -8.61 -6.24 -15.51
N PHE A 275 -7.65 -5.52 -16.08
CA PHE A 275 -6.32 -5.36 -15.48
C PHE A 275 -6.43 -4.83 -14.04
N CYS A 276 -7.15 -3.72 -13.85
CA CYS A 276 -7.36 -3.09 -12.54
C CYS A 276 -8.02 -4.05 -11.54
N TYR A 277 -9.02 -4.82 -11.98
CA TYR A 277 -9.70 -5.78 -11.13
C TYR A 277 -8.72 -6.87 -10.64
N LEU A 278 -7.92 -7.44 -11.54
CA LEU A 278 -6.98 -8.51 -11.22
C LEU A 278 -5.85 -8.05 -10.29
N VAL A 279 -5.26 -6.87 -10.52
CA VAL A 279 -4.20 -6.35 -9.65
C VAL A 279 -4.70 -5.88 -8.27
N CYS A 280 -6.01 -5.71 -8.11
CA CYS A 280 -6.66 -5.42 -6.83
C CYS A 280 -6.94 -6.67 -5.99
N HIS A 281 -6.69 -7.88 -6.50
CA HIS A 281 -6.89 -9.11 -5.73
C HIS A 281 -5.98 -9.13 -4.49
N ASN A 282 -6.52 -9.59 -3.35
CA ASN A 282 -5.75 -9.77 -2.11
C ASN A 282 -4.75 -10.92 -2.18
N ILE A 283 -4.98 -11.86 -3.10
CA ILE A 283 -4.14 -13.03 -3.34
C ILE A 283 -3.96 -13.12 -4.86
N ILE A 284 -2.71 -13.05 -5.30
CA ILE A 284 -2.34 -13.15 -6.70
C ILE A 284 -1.47 -14.39 -6.86
N ASP A 285 -1.96 -15.35 -7.63
CA ASP A 285 -1.24 -16.57 -7.98
C ASP A 285 -0.70 -16.52 -9.43
N ASP A 286 0.01 -17.57 -9.84
CA ASP A 286 0.60 -17.63 -11.18
C ASP A 286 -0.47 -17.55 -12.30
N ASN A 287 -1.67 -18.10 -12.08
CA ASN A 287 -2.79 -17.97 -13.01
C ASN A 287 -3.25 -16.51 -13.14
N THR A 288 -3.42 -15.83 -12.00
CA THR A 288 -3.81 -14.42 -11.96
C THR A 288 -2.74 -13.55 -12.62
N ILE A 289 -1.45 -13.87 -12.42
CA ILE A 289 -0.34 -13.19 -13.12
C ILE A 289 -0.49 -13.32 -14.64
N SER A 290 -0.73 -14.53 -15.16
CA SER A 290 -0.96 -14.71 -16.60
C SER A 290 -2.17 -13.93 -17.11
N ALA A 291 -3.26 -13.88 -16.32
CA ALA A 291 -4.43 -13.08 -16.66
C ALA A 291 -4.14 -11.56 -16.65
N ILE A 292 -3.29 -11.08 -15.74
CA ILE A 292 -2.85 -9.67 -15.70
C ILE A 292 -2.06 -9.33 -16.97
N GLU A 293 -1.11 -10.19 -17.35
CA GLU A 293 -0.30 -10.02 -18.57
C GLU A 293 -1.17 -10.01 -19.83
N GLU A 294 -2.15 -10.93 -19.91
CA GLU A 294 -3.12 -10.99 -21.02
C GLU A 294 -4.01 -9.75 -21.07
N ALA A 295 -4.51 -9.27 -19.92
CA ALA A 295 -5.32 -8.07 -19.85
C ALA A 295 -4.54 -6.83 -20.28
N LEU A 296 -3.26 -6.73 -19.87
CA LEU A 296 -2.38 -5.64 -20.28
C LEU A 296 -2.08 -5.68 -21.78
N LEU A 297 -1.80 -6.87 -22.33
CA LEU A 297 -1.58 -7.04 -23.77
C LEU A 297 -2.82 -6.63 -24.58
N ARG A 298 -4.02 -7.03 -24.14
CA ARG A 298 -5.27 -6.59 -24.76
C ARG A 298 -5.47 -5.08 -24.66
N PHE A 299 -5.13 -4.47 -23.52
CA PHE A 299 -5.20 -3.03 -23.36
C PHE A 299 -4.28 -2.33 -24.37
N HIS A 300 -3.01 -2.73 -24.48
CA HIS A 300 -2.09 -2.17 -25.46
C HIS A 300 -2.52 -2.42 -26.90
N THR A 301 -3.15 -3.56 -27.20
CA THR A 301 -3.66 -3.83 -28.55
C THR A 301 -4.82 -2.90 -28.91
N HIS A 302 -5.75 -2.68 -27.96
CA HIS A 302 -6.96 -1.92 -28.23
C HIS A 302 -6.76 -0.42 -28.07
N HIS A 303 -5.88 0.06 -27.18
CA HIS A 303 -5.66 1.49 -26.97
C HIS A 303 -5.11 2.21 -28.21
N GLU A 304 -4.57 1.46 -29.16
CA GLU A 304 -4.09 1.94 -30.46
C GLU A 304 -5.15 2.69 -31.25
N ILE A 305 -6.43 2.42 -30.97
CA ILE A 305 -7.52 3.20 -31.55
C ILE A 305 -7.37 4.70 -31.26
N PHE A 306 -6.92 5.09 -30.07
CA PHE A 306 -6.75 6.50 -29.69
C PHE A 306 -5.67 7.17 -30.54
N ARG A 307 -4.63 6.43 -30.96
CA ARG A 307 -3.65 6.92 -31.91
C ARG A 307 -4.23 7.01 -33.33
N LYS A 308 -4.90 5.94 -33.79
CA LYS A 308 -5.51 5.86 -35.13
C LYS A 308 -6.54 6.96 -35.40
N VAL A 309 -7.34 7.33 -34.40
CA VAL A 309 -8.35 8.39 -34.51
C VAL A 309 -7.80 9.79 -34.23
N GLY A 310 -6.49 9.94 -34.05
CA GLY A 310 -5.83 11.24 -33.87
C GLY A 310 -5.99 11.86 -32.48
N VAL A 311 -6.50 11.13 -31.48
CA VAL A 311 -6.62 11.59 -30.09
C VAL A 311 -5.24 11.59 -29.40
N ARG A 312 -4.38 10.62 -29.76
CA ARG A 312 -3.00 10.47 -29.29
C ARG A 312 -2.04 10.24 -30.46
N PRO A 313 -1.81 11.24 -31.33
CA PRO A 313 -0.99 11.07 -32.53
C PRO A 313 0.47 10.77 -32.19
N ASN A 314 0.98 11.30 -31.07
CA ASN A 314 2.36 11.17 -30.63
C ASN A 314 2.59 9.96 -29.69
N GLY A 315 1.65 9.00 -29.64
CA GLY A 315 1.75 7.82 -28.79
C GLY A 315 1.30 8.02 -27.33
N PHE A 316 1.73 7.10 -26.47
CA PHE A 316 1.23 6.86 -25.11
C PHE A 316 2.28 7.16 -24.04
N LEU A 317 3.15 8.15 -24.32
CA LEU A 317 4.27 8.65 -23.50
C LEU A 317 3.83 9.22 -22.13
N LEU A 318 3.30 8.35 -21.28
CA LEU A 318 2.59 8.72 -20.06
C LEU A 318 3.04 7.81 -18.92
N PRO A 319 3.68 8.35 -17.87
CA PRO A 319 4.25 7.54 -16.80
C PRO A 319 3.24 6.64 -16.09
N CYS A 320 1.99 7.10 -15.92
CA CYS A 320 0.95 6.26 -15.32
C CYS A 320 0.58 5.06 -16.20
N GLN A 321 0.52 5.19 -17.53
CA GLN A 321 0.28 4.02 -18.41
C GLN A 321 1.53 3.14 -18.51
N HIS A 322 2.71 3.76 -18.61
CA HIS A 322 3.98 3.03 -18.58
C HIS A 322 4.13 2.17 -17.32
N SER A 323 3.65 2.65 -16.16
CA SER A 323 3.74 1.92 -14.90
C SER A 323 3.08 0.54 -14.93
N LEU A 324 2.04 0.35 -15.77
CA LEU A 324 1.23 -0.87 -15.82
C LEU A 324 2.08 -2.12 -16.14
N LYS A 325 3.11 -1.99 -16.97
CA LYS A 325 3.99 -3.12 -17.33
C LYS A 325 4.89 -3.59 -16.19
N HIS A 326 5.06 -2.76 -15.16
CA HIS A 326 5.89 -3.10 -14.01
C HIS A 326 5.10 -3.81 -12.91
N TYR A 327 3.77 -3.87 -13.00
CA TYR A 327 2.92 -4.44 -11.93
C TYR A 327 3.25 -5.91 -11.64
N VAL A 328 3.43 -6.75 -12.67
CA VAL A 328 3.76 -8.17 -12.46
C VAL A 328 5.09 -8.33 -11.75
N HIS A 329 6.08 -7.53 -12.11
CA HIS A 329 7.38 -7.52 -11.45
C HIS A 329 7.23 -7.14 -9.97
N PHE A 330 6.49 -6.06 -9.69
CA PHE A 330 6.27 -5.61 -8.32
C PHE A 330 5.40 -6.52 -7.48
N ILE A 331 4.41 -7.20 -8.07
CA ILE A 331 3.64 -8.23 -7.39
C ILE A 331 4.56 -9.35 -6.89
N LYS A 332 5.50 -9.78 -7.75
CA LYS A 332 6.47 -10.82 -7.39
C LYS A 332 7.44 -10.36 -6.31
N LEU A 333 7.83 -9.08 -6.31
CA LEU A 333 8.73 -8.51 -5.30
C LEU A 333 8.05 -8.22 -3.96
N PHE A 334 6.87 -7.61 -3.97
CA PHE A 334 6.25 -7.01 -2.79
C PHE A 334 4.90 -7.62 -2.41
N GLY A 335 4.40 -8.65 -3.11
CA GLY A 335 3.08 -9.19 -2.81
C GLY A 335 1.95 -8.41 -3.47
N ALA A 336 0.71 -8.63 -3.03
CA ALA A 336 -0.44 -8.02 -3.68
C ALA A 336 -0.49 -6.49 -3.44
N PRO A 337 -0.71 -5.66 -4.48
CA PRO A 337 -0.66 -4.20 -4.38
C PRO A 337 -1.73 -3.59 -3.48
N ASN A 338 -2.86 -4.29 -3.27
CA ASN A 338 -3.97 -3.78 -2.45
C ASN A 338 -3.53 -3.43 -1.02
N GLY A 339 -2.57 -4.18 -0.46
CA GLY A 339 -2.02 -3.93 0.88
C GLY A 339 -0.93 -2.85 0.93
N LEU A 340 -0.49 -2.32 -0.22
CA LEU A 340 0.65 -1.41 -0.35
C LEU A 340 0.26 -0.03 -0.91
N CYS A 341 -0.96 0.08 -1.45
CA CYS A 341 -1.43 1.28 -2.11
C CYS A 341 -1.62 2.46 -1.15
N SER A 342 -1.29 3.66 -1.63
CA SER A 342 -1.50 4.93 -0.94
C SER A 342 -2.97 5.21 -0.60
N SER A 343 -3.94 4.44 -1.11
CA SER A 343 -5.33 4.57 -0.68
C SER A 343 -5.50 4.33 0.83
N ILE A 344 -4.65 3.49 1.42
CA ILE A 344 -4.65 3.21 2.87
C ILE A 344 -4.22 4.47 3.64
N THR A 345 -3.13 5.11 3.21
CA THR A 345 -2.60 6.31 3.86
C THR A 345 -3.44 7.55 3.54
N GLU A 346 -4.01 7.66 2.33
CA GLU A 346 -4.91 8.76 1.95
C GLU A 346 -6.19 8.76 2.80
N ASN A 347 -6.75 7.58 3.12
CA ASN A 347 -7.89 7.48 4.04
C ASN A 347 -7.53 8.00 5.44
N LYS A 348 -6.39 7.57 6.00
CA LYS A 348 -5.90 8.13 7.28
C LYS A 348 -5.63 9.62 7.19
N HIS A 349 -5.08 10.12 6.09
CA HIS A 349 -4.85 11.55 5.87
C HIS A 349 -6.16 12.36 5.85
N ILE A 350 -7.28 11.78 5.41
CA ILE A 350 -8.60 12.41 5.57
C ILE A 350 -8.91 12.64 7.05
N LYS A 351 -8.79 11.59 7.88
CA LYS A 351 -9.13 11.64 9.31
C LYS A 351 -8.15 12.46 10.14
N VAL A 352 -6.85 12.41 9.84
CA VAL A 352 -5.78 13.02 10.65
C VAL A 352 -5.41 14.43 10.17
N VAL A 353 -5.66 14.77 8.91
CA VAL A 353 -5.26 16.08 8.36
C VAL A 353 -6.47 16.86 7.85
N LYS A 354 -7.22 16.31 6.89
CA LYS A 354 -8.28 17.09 6.21
C LYS A 354 -9.44 17.43 7.15
N GLN A 355 -9.89 16.49 7.98
CA GLN A 355 -10.98 16.70 8.94
C GLN A 355 -10.57 17.69 10.05
N PRO A 356 -9.46 17.49 10.80
CA PRO A 356 -8.99 18.47 11.79
C PRO A 356 -8.76 19.85 11.18
N TYR A 357 -8.19 19.92 9.97
CA TYR A 357 -8.05 21.19 9.27
C TYR A 357 -9.41 21.85 9.03
N ARG A 358 -10.42 21.13 8.53
CA ARG A 358 -11.81 21.61 8.34
C ARG A 358 -12.44 22.11 9.63
N CYS A 359 -12.18 21.45 10.75
CA CYS A 359 -12.69 21.85 12.07
C CYS A 359 -11.89 22.99 12.71
N SER A 360 -10.66 23.26 12.28
CA SER A 360 -9.85 24.38 12.78
C SER A 360 -10.40 25.74 12.31
N ASN A 361 -10.06 26.79 13.05
CA ASN A 361 -10.41 28.17 12.68
C ASN A 361 -9.57 28.74 11.50
N LYS A 362 -8.70 27.91 10.89
CA LYS A 362 -7.79 28.23 9.77
C LYS A 362 -6.66 29.21 10.09
N TYR A 363 -6.61 29.80 11.27
CA TYR A 363 -5.53 30.66 11.72
C TYR A 363 -4.45 29.85 12.43
N LYS A 364 -3.25 29.75 11.84
CA LYS A 364 -2.15 28.88 12.33
C LYS A 364 -2.66 27.45 12.64
N PRO A 365 -3.24 26.77 11.64
CA PRO A 365 -4.08 25.59 11.84
C PRO A 365 -3.31 24.36 12.37
N LEU A 366 -2.00 24.28 12.14
CA LEU A 366 -1.20 23.10 12.49
C LEU A 366 -1.29 22.75 13.98
N GLY A 367 -1.13 23.72 14.88
CA GLY A 367 -1.22 23.47 16.33
C GLY A 367 -2.62 23.00 16.75
N GLN A 368 -3.66 23.54 16.15
CA GLN A 368 -5.04 23.10 16.39
C GLN A 368 -5.27 21.67 15.91
N MET A 369 -4.79 21.34 14.70
CA MET A 369 -4.89 19.99 14.14
C MET A 369 -4.17 18.96 15.01
N LEU A 370 -2.96 19.29 15.50
CA LEU A 370 -2.21 18.42 16.40
C LEU A 370 -2.94 18.18 17.72
N LEU A 371 -3.51 19.22 18.33
CA LEU A 371 -4.30 19.09 19.57
C LEU A 371 -5.57 18.25 19.35
N THR A 372 -6.29 18.46 18.24
CA THR A 372 -7.45 17.65 17.87
C THR A 372 -7.06 16.18 17.73
N ASN A 373 -6.00 15.88 16.98
CA ASN A 373 -5.50 14.51 16.81
C ASN A 373 -5.06 13.89 18.14
N GLN A 374 -4.38 14.65 19.00
CA GLN A 374 -3.97 14.19 20.31
C GLN A 374 -5.18 13.85 21.19
N CYS A 375 -6.23 14.68 21.16
CA CYS A 375 -7.47 14.42 21.89
C CYS A 375 -8.16 13.15 21.38
N LEU A 376 -8.33 13.01 20.06
CA LEU A 376 -8.94 11.82 19.45
C LEU A 376 -8.16 10.55 19.78
N ASN A 377 -6.82 10.59 19.73
CA ASN A 377 -5.97 9.46 20.11
C ASN A 377 -6.12 9.09 21.59
N LYS A 378 -6.15 10.08 22.49
CA LYS A 378 -6.37 9.86 23.93
C LYS A 378 -7.75 9.25 24.20
N LEU A 379 -8.79 9.72 23.52
CA LEU A 379 -10.14 9.16 23.63
C LEU A 379 -10.20 7.71 23.12
N ALA A 380 -9.55 7.41 21.99
CA ALA A 380 -9.46 6.05 21.47
C ALA A 380 -8.73 5.11 22.44
N ALA A 381 -7.58 5.54 23.00
CA ALA A 381 -6.84 4.77 23.99
C ALA A 381 -7.65 4.55 25.29
N ALA A 382 -8.34 5.60 25.77
CA ALA A 382 -9.23 5.51 26.92
C ALA A 382 -10.38 4.52 26.66
N ARG A 383 -10.98 4.52 25.47
CA ARG A 383 -12.04 3.56 25.11
C ARG A 383 -11.55 2.12 25.16
N VAL A 384 -10.36 1.82 24.64
CA VAL A 384 -9.75 0.47 24.72
C VAL A 384 -9.55 0.07 26.18
N ASN A 385 -8.99 0.97 27.00
CA ASN A 385 -8.74 0.72 28.41
C ASN A 385 -10.06 0.46 29.17
N PHE A 386 -11.06 1.32 29.01
CA PHE A 386 -12.37 1.18 29.65
C PHE A 386 -13.11 -0.08 29.19
N THR A 387 -12.98 -0.48 27.92
CA THR A 387 -13.53 -1.75 27.43
C THR A 387 -12.85 -2.94 28.13
N ALA A 388 -11.53 -2.94 28.21
CA ALA A 388 -10.77 -4.01 28.88
C ALA A 388 -11.09 -4.12 30.39
N LEU A 389 -11.45 -3.01 31.02
CA LEU A 389 -11.91 -2.96 32.41
C LEU A 389 -13.40 -3.30 32.58
N GLY A 390 -14.12 -3.63 31.51
CA GLY A 390 -15.57 -3.89 31.54
C GLY A 390 -16.41 -2.65 31.86
N MET A 391 -15.82 -1.45 31.85
CA MET A 391 -16.50 -0.20 32.21
C MET A 391 -17.44 0.32 31.12
N LEU A 392 -17.37 -0.27 29.92
CA LEU A 392 -18.24 0.07 28.78
C LEU A 392 -19.27 -1.03 28.48
N GLU A 393 -19.32 -2.09 29.28
CA GLU A 393 -20.30 -3.17 29.16
C GLU A 393 -21.15 -3.24 30.45
N GLY A 394 -22.44 -2.89 30.35
CA GLY A 394 -23.38 -2.88 31.46
C GLY A 394 -24.54 -1.89 31.25
N ALA A 395 -25.72 -2.25 31.79
CA ALA A 395 -27.02 -1.57 31.60
C ALA A 395 -27.15 -0.16 32.25
N GLY A 396 -26.08 0.64 32.22
CA GLY A 396 -26.03 2.01 32.74
C GLY A 396 -25.68 3.08 31.71
N LEU A 397 -25.32 2.69 30.48
CA LEU A 397 -25.19 3.61 29.35
C LEU A 397 -26.50 3.56 28.56
N PRO A 398 -27.27 4.65 28.51
CA PRO A 398 -28.53 4.63 27.79
C PRO A 398 -28.29 4.36 26.30
N ASP A 399 -29.08 3.46 25.70
CA ASP A 399 -28.89 2.91 24.34
C ASP A 399 -28.66 3.98 23.26
N PHE A 400 -29.12 5.22 23.44
CA PHE A 400 -28.88 6.32 22.51
C PHE A 400 -27.40 6.76 22.39
N LEU A 401 -26.53 6.34 23.31
CA LEU A 401 -25.08 6.57 23.24
C LEU A 401 -24.32 5.39 22.60
N LEU A 402 -24.97 4.23 22.48
CA LEU A 402 -24.38 2.99 21.96
C LEU A 402 -24.81 2.71 20.52
N ASP A 403 -26.04 3.04 20.16
CA ASP A 403 -26.53 2.99 18.80
C ASP A 403 -26.47 4.36 18.14
N GLY A 404 -25.63 4.49 17.10
CA GLY A 404 -25.51 5.67 16.25
C GLY A 404 -26.73 5.98 15.39
N ASN A 405 -27.95 5.79 15.90
CA ASN A 405 -29.20 6.05 15.19
C ASN A 405 -29.86 7.33 15.76
N PRO A 406 -30.07 8.38 14.95
CA PRO A 406 -30.64 9.62 15.45
C PRO A 406 -32.12 9.42 15.77
N GLY A 407 -32.50 9.53 17.05
CA GLY A 407 -33.89 9.73 17.43
C GLY A 407 -34.47 11.02 16.82
N PRO A 408 -35.80 11.16 16.71
CA PRO A 408 -36.43 12.27 16.01
C PRO A 408 -36.05 13.61 16.66
N PRO A 409 -35.81 14.67 15.87
CA PRO A 409 -35.27 15.91 16.38
C PRO A 409 -36.30 16.67 17.24
N PRO A 410 -35.87 17.41 18.29
CA PRO A 410 -36.71 18.42 18.91
C PRO A 410 -37.01 19.55 17.89
N PRO A 411 -38.14 20.28 18.02
CA PRO A 411 -38.50 21.31 17.06
C PRO A 411 -37.48 22.47 17.09
N PRO A 412 -37.19 23.10 15.94
CA PRO A 412 -36.00 23.94 15.80
C PRO A 412 -36.18 25.36 16.35
N PRO A 413 -35.15 25.95 16.96
CA PRO A 413 -34.85 27.37 16.76
C PRO A 413 -34.04 27.53 15.46
N LEU A 414 -34.40 28.57 14.73
CA LEU A 414 -34.06 28.80 13.32
C LEU A 414 -32.54 28.88 13.01
N LEU A 415 -32.17 28.19 11.91
CA LEU A 415 -31.07 28.46 10.96
C LEU A 415 -29.62 28.11 11.38
N MET A 416 -29.14 26.93 10.96
CA MET A 416 -28.10 26.74 9.91
C MET A 416 -28.09 25.24 9.48
N PRO A 417 -27.72 24.89 8.22
CA PRO A 417 -27.91 23.53 7.68
C PRO A 417 -26.94 22.52 8.29
N PRO A 418 -27.35 21.27 8.59
CA PRO A 418 -26.44 20.22 9.03
C PRO A 418 -25.57 19.71 7.87
N LEU A 419 -24.25 19.65 8.08
CA LEU A 419 -23.38 18.80 7.28
C LEU A 419 -23.65 17.35 7.69
N ALA A 420 -24.12 16.54 6.75
CA ALA A 420 -24.28 15.11 6.94
C ALA A 420 -22.96 14.48 7.42
N MET A 421 -23.01 13.78 8.55
CA MET A 421 -21.95 12.87 8.98
C MET A 421 -21.86 11.74 7.94
N PRO A 422 -20.71 11.49 7.30
CA PRO A 422 -20.55 10.30 6.49
C PRO A 422 -20.63 9.06 7.39
N ASN A 423 -21.47 8.12 7.00
CA ASN A 423 -21.61 6.82 7.63
C ASN A 423 -20.24 6.10 7.65
N ASP A 424 -19.75 5.67 8.81
CA ASP A 424 -18.42 5.06 9.02
C ASP A 424 -18.30 3.62 8.45
N ASN A 425 -19.13 3.24 7.49
CA ASN A 425 -19.12 1.92 6.83
C ASN A 425 -18.42 1.96 5.46
N GLU A 426 -17.25 2.59 5.36
CA GLU A 426 -16.32 2.35 4.26
C GLU A 426 -15.50 1.07 4.55
N GLN A 427 -16.18 -0.08 4.56
CA GLN A 427 -15.50 -1.36 4.31
C GLN A 427 -14.83 -1.26 2.93
N GLN A 428 -13.65 -1.88 2.76
CA GLN A 428 -12.95 -1.95 1.47
C GLN A 428 -13.96 -2.28 0.35
N GLU A 429 -14.30 -1.28 -0.49
CA GLU A 429 -15.36 -1.36 -1.52
C GLU A 429 -15.07 -2.34 -2.69
N MET A 430 -14.03 -3.15 -2.53
CA MET A 430 -13.79 -4.37 -3.29
C MET A 430 -13.96 -5.51 -2.30
N GLY A 431 -15.20 -6.03 -2.20
CA GLY A 431 -15.51 -7.17 -1.35
C GLY A 431 -14.58 -8.34 -1.64
N ALA A 432 -14.13 -9.01 -0.58
CA ALA A 432 -13.32 -10.21 -0.68
C ALA A 432 -14.08 -11.27 -1.49
N VAL A 433 -13.40 -11.86 -2.48
CA VAL A 433 -13.86 -13.11 -3.08
C VAL A 433 -13.27 -14.22 -2.20
N ASP A 434 -14.11 -14.85 -1.40
CA ASP A 434 -13.74 -16.03 -0.63
C ASP A 434 -13.55 -17.22 -1.58
N ASP A 435 -12.45 -17.96 -1.39
CA ASP A 435 -12.09 -19.11 -2.20
C ASP A 435 -12.35 -20.41 -1.42
N PRO A 436 -12.90 -21.47 -2.05
CA PRO A 436 -13.07 -22.78 -1.45
C PRO A 436 -11.82 -23.37 -0.78
N LYS A 437 -12.13 -24.13 0.27
CA LYS A 437 -11.22 -24.78 1.22
C LYS A 437 -10.32 -25.80 0.51
N SER A 438 -9.01 -25.57 0.53
CA SER A 438 -8.02 -26.61 0.19
C SER A 438 -6.66 -26.32 0.84
N GLN A 439 -5.79 -27.33 0.85
CA GLN A 439 -4.52 -27.36 1.57
C GLN A 439 -3.58 -26.23 1.13
N VAL A 440 -3.11 -25.44 2.11
CA VAL A 440 -2.13 -24.36 1.94
C VAL A 440 -0.82 -24.79 2.58
N GLU A 441 0.26 -24.72 1.82
CA GLU A 441 1.63 -24.91 2.31
C GLU A 441 2.30 -23.55 2.49
N ILE A 442 3.03 -23.37 3.59
CA ILE A 442 3.75 -22.14 3.92
C ILE A 442 5.21 -22.51 4.20
N MET A 443 6.13 -21.99 3.39
CA MET A 443 7.57 -22.11 3.63
C MET A 443 8.14 -20.81 4.21
N LEU A 444 9.05 -20.92 5.18
CA LEU A 444 9.75 -19.78 5.80
C LEU A 444 11.20 -19.67 5.30
N ALA A 445 11.84 -18.53 5.59
CA ALA A 445 13.18 -18.17 5.12
C ALA A 445 14.16 -19.36 5.15
N LYS A 446 14.89 -19.58 4.06
CA LYS A 446 15.67 -20.83 3.85
C LYS A 446 17.05 -20.81 4.50
N CYS A 447 17.59 -19.65 4.82
CA CYS A 447 18.91 -19.54 5.42
C CYS A 447 18.83 -19.78 6.92
N TYR A 448 19.27 -20.96 7.35
CA TYR A 448 19.53 -21.18 8.76
C TYR A 448 20.79 -20.39 9.15
N VAL A 449 20.77 -19.89 10.37
CA VAL A 449 21.85 -19.09 10.91
C VAL A 449 23.09 -19.96 11.07
N ARG A 450 24.22 -19.51 10.51
CA ARG A 450 25.49 -20.23 10.57
C ARG A 450 26.27 -19.79 11.81
N LYS A 451 27.09 -20.69 12.35
CA LYS A 451 27.96 -20.46 13.53
C LYS A 451 27.25 -20.22 14.86
N VAL A 452 25.96 -20.54 14.97
CA VAL A 452 25.21 -20.57 16.24
C VAL A 452 25.19 -21.98 16.84
N PRO A 453 25.08 -22.13 18.17
CA PRO A 453 24.93 -23.43 18.81
C PRO A 453 23.70 -24.19 18.28
N LYS A 454 23.87 -25.49 18.03
CA LYS A 454 22.79 -26.37 17.52
C LYS A 454 21.99 -27.03 18.65
N ASP A 455 22.41 -26.89 19.89
CA ASP A 455 21.68 -27.36 21.06
C ASP A 455 20.82 -26.22 21.60
N ILE A 456 19.56 -26.48 21.93
CA ILE A 456 18.60 -25.43 22.29
C ILE A 456 18.96 -24.68 23.58
N TYR A 457 19.63 -25.34 24.53
CA TYR A 457 20.05 -24.72 25.79
C TYR A 457 21.28 -23.83 25.61
N ASN A 458 22.28 -24.31 24.86
CA ASN A 458 23.42 -23.47 24.46
C ASN A 458 22.97 -22.33 23.56
N LEU A 459 21.95 -22.55 22.75
CA LEU A 459 21.38 -21.53 21.90
C LEU A 459 20.63 -20.45 22.70
N ALA A 460 19.80 -20.86 23.67
CA ALA A 460 19.11 -19.96 24.58
C ALA A 460 20.09 -19.01 25.29
N ARG A 461 21.25 -19.55 25.71
CA ARG A 461 22.34 -18.74 26.28
C ARG A 461 22.99 -17.82 25.25
N HIS A 462 23.22 -18.30 24.03
CA HIS A 462 23.82 -17.50 22.95
C HIS A 462 22.95 -16.32 22.51
N LEU A 463 21.63 -16.49 22.49
CA LEU A 463 20.66 -15.45 22.12
C LEU A 463 20.18 -14.58 23.30
N ASN A 464 20.67 -14.84 24.53
CA ASN A 464 20.14 -14.23 25.76
C ASN A 464 18.62 -14.41 25.96
N LEU A 465 18.08 -15.57 25.56
CA LEU A 465 16.66 -15.93 25.69
C LEU A 465 16.50 -17.14 26.64
N PRO A 466 16.55 -16.95 27.98
CA PRO A 466 16.55 -18.05 28.94
C PRO A 466 15.27 -18.89 28.91
N TRP A 467 14.16 -18.32 28.43
CA TRP A 467 12.85 -18.93 28.31
C TRP A 467 12.66 -19.78 27.05
N LEU A 468 13.57 -19.70 26.07
CA LEU A 468 13.46 -20.38 24.78
C LEU A 468 13.27 -21.92 24.89
N PRO A 469 14.01 -22.65 25.76
CA PRO A 469 13.84 -24.09 25.90
C PRO A 469 12.44 -24.43 26.40
N GLU A 470 11.96 -23.75 27.44
CA GLU A 470 10.65 -24.00 28.04
C GLU A 470 9.51 -23.72 27.06
N LEU A 471 9.54 -22.59 26.35
CA LEU A 471 8.52 -22.29 25.33
C LEU A 471 8.51 -23.32 24.21
N THR A 472 9.68 -23.80 23.79
CA THR A 472 9.78 -24.83 22.75
C THR A 472 9.22 -26.17 23.24
N GLN A 473 9.48 -26.53 24.50
CA GLN A 473 8.92 -27.74 25.10
C GLN A 473 7.39 -27.70 25.22
N ARG A 474 6.85 -26.54 25.64
CA ARG A 474 5.40 -26.30 25.70
C ARG A 474 4.76 -26.39 24.31
N TYR A 475 5.39 -25.79 23.31
CA TYR A 475 4.93 -25.90 21.91
C TYR A 475 4.97 -27.34 21.37
N LEU A 476 6.04 -28.09 21.67
CA LEU A 476 6.16 -29.50 21.26
C LEU A 476 5.11 -30.38 21.96
N HIS A 477 4.77 -30.09 23.22
CA HIS A 477 3.70 -30.80 23.91
C HIS A 477 2.37 -30.70 23.14
N ASP A 478 2.02 -29.50 22.68
CA ASP A 478 0.78 -29.23 21.94
C ASP A 478 0.75 -29.89 20.57
N ILE A 479 1.91 -30.02 19.90
CA ILE A 479 2.01 -30.73 18.62
C ILE A 479 1.91 -32.24 18.80
N ILE A 480 2.56 -32.77 19.84
CA ILE A 480 2.65 -34.22 20.06
C ILE A 480 1.33 -34.78 20.60
N HIS A 481 0.57 -33.97 21.34
CA HIS A 481 -0.69 -34.39 21.96
C HIS A 481 -1.87 -33.46 21.59
N PRO A 482 -2.28 -33.44 20.31
CA PRO A 482 -3.28 -32.49 19.80
C PRO A 482 -4.68 -32.66 20.41
N ASP A 483 -5.02 -33.85 20.92
CA ASP A 483 -6.34 -34.18 21.48
C ASP A 483 -6.42 -34.02 23.00
N THR A 484 -5.38 -33.46 23.63
CA THR A 484 -5.32 -33.34 25.09
C THR A 484 -6.12 -32.12 25.56
N PRO A 485 -7.01 -32.26 26.56
CA PRO A 485 -7.81 -31.14 27.07
C PRO A 485 -6.97 -30.08 27.81
N MET A 486 -5.70 -30.37 28.11
CA MET A 486 -4.81 -29.49 28.84
C MET A 486 -3.69 -28.98 27.91
N PRO A 487 -3.67 -27.69 27.54
CA PRO A 487 -2.63 -27.13 26.69
C PRO A 487 -1.29 -27.07 27.43
N GLY A 488 -0.19 -27.13 26.71
CA GLY A 488 1.18 -27.13 27.21
C GLY A 488 1.53 -25.91 28.06
N THR A 489 0.74 -24.84 27.97
CA THR A 489 0.86 -23.67 28.84
C THR A 489 0.41 -23.91 30.28
N GLN A 490 -0.40 -24.94 30.52
CA GLN A 490 -0.92 -25.36 31.83
C GLN A 490 -0.24 -26.64 32.36
N VAL A 491 0.64 -27.26 31.56
CA VAL A 491 1.38 -28.46 31.93
C VAL A 491 2.60 -28.08 32.78
N THR A 492 2.83 -28.83 33.86
CA THR A 492 4.00 -28.61 34.72
C THR A 492 5.29 -29.00 33.98
N THR A 493 6.39 -28.28 34.26
CA THR A 493 7.68 -28.46 33.56
C THR A 493 8.22 -29.88 33.62
N ALA A 494 7.87 -30.67 34.63
CA ALA A 494 8.26 -32.07 34.76
C ALA A 494 7.61 -33.01 33.72
N HIS A 495 6.49 -32.59 33.11
CA HIS A 495 5.72 -33.40 32.15
C HIS A 495 5.90 -32.90 30.70
N LEU A 496 6.77 -31.91 30.50
CA LEU A 496 7.08 -31.40 29.18
C LEU A 496 8.09 -32.31 28.45
N PRO A 497 7.96 -32.47 27.12
CA PRO A 497 8.86 -33.30 26.34
C PRO A 497 10.31 -32.80 26.40
N HIS A 498 11.27 -33.74 26.50
CA HIS A 498 12.69 -33.41 26.45
C HIS A 498 13.15 -33.16 25.01
N ILE A 499 13.96 -32.13 24.79
CA ILE A 499 14.50 -31.79 23.46
C ILE A 499 15.89 -32.42 23.33
N SER A 500 16.04 -33.46 22.51
CA SER A 500 17.32 -34.18 22.31
C SER A 500 17.90 -34.11 20.89
N GLY A 501 17.40 -33.19 20.04
CA GLY A 501 17.81 -33.05 18.64
C GLY A 501 18.71 -31.85 18.35
N MET A 502 19.38 -31.85 17.19
CA MET A 502 20.05 -30.66 16.65
C MET A 502 19.00 -29.65 16.16
N THR A 503 18.97 -28.47 16.77
CA THR A 503 18.18 -27.32 16.38
C THR A 503 18.85 -26.56 15.24
N ARG A 504 18.08 -26.25 14.19
CA ARG A 504 18.47 -25.28 13.15
C ARG A 504 17.59 -24.06 13.31
N ILE A 505 18.21 -22.89 13.44
CA ILE A 505 17.50 -21.63 13.57
C ILE A 505 17.36 -21.03 12.19
N TYR A 506 16.13 -20.73 11.81
CA TYR A 506 15.84 -19.88 10.68
C TYR A 506 15.40 -18.54 11.25
N MET A 507 15.90 -17.42 10.71
CA MET A 507 15.47 -16.07 11.12
C MET A 507 14.07 -15.82 10.55
N SER A 508 13.11 -16.46 11.18
CA SER A 508 11.67 -16.38 10.91
C SER A 508 10.97 -17.21 11.98
N ALA A 509 10.31 -16.56 12.95
CA ALA A 509 9.51 -17.26 13.95
C ALA A 509 8.47 -18.14 13.23
N ALA A 510 8.45 -19.43 13.57
CA ALA A 510 7.59 -20.40 12.95
C ALA A 510 6.17 -20.37 13.54
N PHE A 511 5.17 -20.41 12.67
CA PHE A 511 3.88 -21.04 12.97
C PHE A 511 3.54 -21.95 11.79
N MET A 512 3.45 -23.25 12.03
CA MET A 512 2.98 -24.23 11.07
C MET A 512 1.48 -24.43 11.34
N GLN A 513 0.61 -23.62 10.72
CA GLN A 513 -0.83 -23.88 10.81
C GLN A 513 -1.21 -24.88 9.71
N ARG A 514 -1.54 -26.11 10.11
CA ARG A 514 -2.52 -26.92 9.34
C ARG A 514 -3.89 -26.34 9.67
N THR A 515 -4.39 -25.42 8.87
CA THR A 515 -5.79 -25.00 9.01
C THR A 515 -6.68 -26.09 8.43
N HIS A 516 -7.33 -26.84 9.31
CA HIS A 516 -8.65 -27.37 9.00
C HIS A 516 -9.58 -26.15 8.87
N ALA A 517 -10.16 -26.00 7.70
CA ALA A 517 -10.96 -24.84 7.38
C ALA A 517 -12.38 -25.00 7.95
N ASP A 518 -12.51 -24.69 9.23
CA ASP A 518 -13.69 -24.16 9.93
C ASP A 518 -13.28 -23.93 11.39
N ASP A 519 -13.27 -22.67 11.86
CA ASP A 519 -13.65 -22.30 13.23
C ASP A 519 -13.56 -20.77 13.40
N LEU A 520 -14.74 -20.15 13.44
CA LEU A 520 -15.06 -18.88 14.09
C LEU A 520 -16.04 -19.24 15.23
N PRO A 521 -16.10 -18.54 16.37
CA PRO A 521 -15.07 -18.06 17.28
C PRO A 521 -15.08 -18.89 18.60
N GLY A 522 -13.92 -19.25 19.14
CA GLY A 522 -13.85 -19.99 20.41
C GLY A 522 -12.57 -19.66 21.15
N PHE A 523 -12.72 -19.20 22.39
CA PHE A 523 -11.65 -18.92 23.34
C PHE A 523 -10.59 -20.03 23.38
N THR A 524 -9.31 -19.67 23.17
CA THR A 524 -8.10 -20.09 23.89
C THR A 524 -6.88 -20.02 22.97
N GLY A 525 -5.83 -19.31 23.39
CA GLY A 525 -4.55 -19.22 22.66
C GLY A 525 -3.81 -17.93 23.00
N LEU A 526 -2.77 -18.06 23.84
CA LEU A 526 -2.18 -17.03 24.68
C LEU A 526 -1.79 -15.68 24.04
N ASN A 527 -2.14 -14.63 24.79
CA ASN A 527 -1.38 -13.40 24.96
C ASN A 527 0.06 -13.69 25.38
N VAL A 528 1.04 -13.27 24.58
CA VAL A 528 2.29 -12.69 25.10
C VAL A 528 2.64 -11.53 24.16
N ALA A 529 2.30 -10.32 24.61
CA ALA A 529 2.87 -9.09 24.08
C ALA A 529 4.32 -8.96 24.58
N HIS A 530 5.21 -8.50 23.71
CA HIS A 530 6.33 -7.68 24.11
C HIS A 530 6.21 -6.35 23.40
#